data_AF-A0AAW9HXU6-F1
#
_entry.id   AF-A0AAW9HXU6-F1
#
_cell.length_a   1.000
_cell.length_b   1.000
_cell.length_c   1.000
_cell.angle_alpha   90.00
_cell.angle_beta   90.00
_cell.angle_gamma   90.00
#
_symmetry.space_group_name_H-M   'P 1'
#
loop_
_entity.id
_entity.type
_entity.pdbx_description
1 polymer ?
#
loop_
_entity_poly.entity_id
_entity_poly.type
_entity_poly.pdbx_seq_one_letter_code
_entity_poly.pdbx_strand_id
1 'polypeptide(L)' 'DKVRTDLDTYDIPAACDRVRGFLDVLTNWYVRTSRDRFWNEDHAAFDTLYTALEVLMRVMAPLAPLVTEEIWKGLT' A
#
# COMPACT_ATOMS: atom_id res chain seq x y z
N ASP A 1 -3.42 9.03 8.30
CA ASP A 1 -3.72 9.58 9.65
C ASP A 1 -3.75 8.53 10.74
N LYS A 2 -4.63 7.53 10.71
CA LYS A 2 -4.73 6.53 11.80
C LYS A 2 -3.40 5.82 12.13
N VAL A 3 -2.68 5.32 11.13
CA VAL A 3 -1.36 4.67 11.32
C VAL A 3 -0.35 5.63 11.95
N ARG A 4 -0.37 6.92 11.57
CA ARG A 4 0.51 7.93 12.17
C ARG A 4 0.20 8.09 13.66
N THR A 5 -1.07 8.23 14.01
CA THR A 5 -1.51 8.34 15.41
C THR A 5 -1.07 7.12 16.23
N ASP A 6 -1.26 5.91 15.71
CA ASP A 6 -0.84 4.69 16.40
C ASP A 6 0.68 4.69 16.66
N LEU A 7 1.49 5.10 15.67
CA LEU A 7 2.94 5.23 15.81
C LEU A 7 3.33 6.34 16.80
N ASP A 8 2.65 7.48 16.79
CA ASP A 8 2.91 8.61 17.71
C ASP A 8 2.65 8.23 19.17
N THR A 9 1.71 7.30 19.42
CA THR A 9 1.43 6.74 20.75
C THR A 9 2.17 5.44 21.06
N TYR A 10 3.12 5.04 20.21
CA TYR A 10 3.90 3.80 20.32
C TYR A 10 3.07 2.50 20.27
N ASP A 11 1.87 2.53 19.70
CA ASP A 11 1.03 1.35 19.45
C ASP A 11 1.40 0.71 18.10
N ILE A 12 2.59 0.08 18.06
CA ILE A 12 3.12 -0.59 16.87
C ILE A 12 2.22 -1.75 16.40
N PRO A 13 1.66 -2.61 17.27
CA PRO A 13 0.75 -3.66 16.84
C PRO A 13 -0.46 -3.13 16.07
N ALA A 14 -1.13 -2.09 16.57
CA ALA A 14 -2.28 -1.51 15.89
C ALA A 14 -1.89 -0.90 14.52
N ALA A 15 -0.76 -0.21 14.45
CA ALA A 15 -0.23 0.33 13.20
C ALA A 15 -0.03 -0.78 12.15
N CYS A 16 0.61 -1.88 12.55
CA CYS A 16 0.83 -3.05 11.69
C CYS A 16 -0.47 -3.69 11.22
N ASP A 17 -1.47 -3.84 12.09
CA ASP A 17 -2.74 -4.45 11.74
C ASP A 17 -3.57 -3.59 10.76
N ARG A 18 -3.51 -2.26 10.91
CA ARG A 18 -4.15 -1.37 9.93
C ARG A 18 -3.51 -1.47 8.56
N VAL A 19 -2.18 -1.49 8.50
CA VAL A 19 -1.43 -1.66 7.25
C VAL A 19 -1.77 -3.01 6.61
N ARG A 20 -1.81 -4.08 7.39
CA ARG A 20 -2.22 -5.42 6.94
C ARG A 20 -3.63 -5.42 6.37
N GLY A 21 -4.58 -4.78 7.04
CA GLY A 21 -5.95 -4.64 6.56
C GLY A 21 -6.06 -3.87 5.24
N PHE A 22 -5.26 -2.81 5.07
CA PHE A 22 -5.21 -2.08 3.80
C PHE A 22 -4.63 -2.94 2.66
N LEU A 23 -3.55 -3.68 2.92
CA LEU A 23 -2.95 -4.61 1.96
C LEU A 23 -3.95 -5.66 1.49
N ASP A 24 -4.77 -6.20 2.40
CA ASP A 24 -5.84 -7.15 2.08
C ASP A 24 -6.85 -6.53 1.11
N VAL A 25 -7.37 -5.34 1.40
CA VAL A 25 -8.30 -4.63 0.50
C VAL A 25 -7.65 -4.34 -0.85
N LEU A 26 -6.40 -3.88 -0.88
CA LEU A 26 -5.71 -3.56 -2.12
C LEU A 26 -5.55 -4.80 -3.01
N THR A 27 -5.10 -5.93 -2.45
CA THR A 27 -4.81 -7.14 -3.21
C THR A 27 -6.07 -7.98 -3.50
N ASN A 28 -6.84 -8.30 -2.47
CA ASN A 28 -7.98 -9.20 -2.59
C ASN A 28 -9.22 -8.53 -3.16
N TRP A 29 -9.38 -7.21 -2.98
CA TRP A 29 -10.50 -6.47 -3.54
C TRP A 29 -10.12 -5.69 -4.79
N TYR A 30 -9.21 -4.72 -4.72
CA TYR A 30 -8.93 -3.85 -5.87
C TYR A 30 -8.25 -4.61 -7.02
N VAL A 31 -7.13 -5.28 -6.75
CA VAL A 31 -6.38 -6.00 -7.79
C VAL A 31 -7.20 -7.14 -8.39
N ARG A 32 -7.89 -7.92 -7.54
CA ARG A 32 -8.73 -9.04 -7.99
C ARG A 32 -9.92 -8.58 -8.83
N THR A 33 -10.62 -7.53 -8.40
CA THR A 33 -11.82 -7.02 -9.09
C THR A 33 -11.45 -6.27 -10.37
N SER A 34 -10.29 -5.61 -10.39
CA SER A 34 -9.81 -4.85 -11.56
C SER A 34 -8.99 -5.69 -12.53
N ARG A 35 -8.95 -7.02 -12.38
CA ARG A 35 -8.10 -7.92 -13.19
C ARG A 35 -8.35 -7.76 -14.69
N ASP A 36 -9.61 -7.69 -15.10
CA ASP A 36 -9.96 -7.53 -16.51
C ASP A 36 -9.50 -6.16 -17.06
N ARG A 37 -9.48 -5.12 -16.22
CA ARG A 37 -8.97 -3.79 -16.59
C ARG A 37 -7.45 -3.83 -16.81
N PHE A 38 -6.73 -4.53 -15.94
CA PHE A 38 -5.28 -4.75 -16.14
C PHE A 38 -4.99 -5.57 -17.39
N TRP A 39 -5.80 -6.59 -17.69
CA TRP A 39 -5.66 -7.39 -18.90
C TRP A 39 -5.88 -6.55 -20.17
N ASN A 40 -6.79 -5.58 -20.11
CA ASN A 40 -7.07 -4.65 -21.21
C ASN A 40 -6.13 -3.44 -21.25
N GLU A 41 -5.03 -3.47 -20.49
CA GLU A 41 -4.04 -2.39 -20.42
C GLU A 41 -4.62 -1.01 -20.06
N ASP A 42 -5.67 -0.98 -19.22
CA ASP A 42 -6.31 0.26 -18.78
C ASP A 42 -5.39 1.10 -17.90
N HIS A 43 -4.81 2.15 -18.47
CA HIS A 43 -3.90 3.08 -17.79
C HIS A 43 -4.48 3.64 -16.49
N ALA A 44 -5.78 3.95 -16.43
CA ALA A 44 -6.37 4.52 -15.23
C ALA A 44 -6.36 3.52 -14.05
N ALA A 45 -6.45 2.22 -14.33
CA ALA A 45 -6.33 1.17 -13.32
C ALA A 45 -4.90 1.06 -12.79
N PHE A 46 -3.90 1.19 -13.67
CA PHE A 46 -2.48 1.21 -13.29
C PHE A 46 -2.10 2.48 -12.52
N ASP A 47 -2.53 3.65 -12.95
CA ASP A 47 -2.24 4.93 -12.27
C ASP A 47 -2.82 4.96 -10.84
N THR A 48 -4.02 4.39 -10.68
CA THR A 48 -4.64 4.24 -9.36
C THR A 48 -3.83 3.28 -8.48
N LEU A 49 -3.38 2.14 -9.02
CA LEU A 49 -2.54 1.19 -8.29
C LEU A 49 -1.19 1.82 -7.91
N TYR A 50 -0.56 2.53 -8.84
CA TYR A 50 0.69 3.25 -8.61
C TYR A 50 0.54 4.24 -7.46
N THR A 51 -0.47 5.11 -7.52
CA THR A 51 -0.73 6.10 -6.48
C THR A 51 -0.97 5.45 -5.11
N ALA A 52 -1.72 4.34 -5.07
CA ALA A 52 -1.98 3.61 -3.83
C ALA A 52 -0.70 2.98 -3.25
N LEU A 53 0.15 2.38 -4.10
CA LEU A 53 1.42 1.78 -3.68
C LEU A 53 2.42 2.85 -3.23
N GLU A 54 2.50 3.98 -3.93
CA GLU A 54 3.35 5.12 -3.55
C GLU A 54 3.01 5.59 -2.13
N VAL A 55 1.73 5.84 -1.85
CA VAL A 55 1.26 6.27 -0.52
C VAL A 55 1.55 5.19 0.52
N LEU A 56 1.32 3.91 0.19
CA LEU A 56 1.57 2.80 1.10
C LEU A 56 3.05 2.70 1.48
N MET A 57 3.97 2.86 0.53
CA MET A 57 5.41 2.80 0.81
C MET A 57 5.83 3.90 1.79
N ARG A 58 5.31 5.12 1.63
CA ARG A 58 5.55 6.22 2.58
C ARG A 58 5.02 5.92 3.98
N VAL A 59 3.87 5.27 4.08
CA VAL A 59 3.26 4.87 5.37
C VAL A 59 4.03 3.72 6.02
N MET A 60 4.50 2.75 5.23
CA MET A 60 5.22 1.58 5.74
C MET A 60 6.71 1.83 5.99
N ALA A 61 7.30 2.92 5.48
CA ALA A 61 8.72 3.24 5.65
C ALA A 61 9.25 3.10 7.11
N PRO A 62 8.54 3.58 8.17
CA PRO A 62 8.98 3.36 9.55
C PRO A 62 8.82 1.93 10.07
N LEU A 63 7.99 1.10 9.42
CA LEU A 63 7.70 -0.27 9.85
C LEU A 63 8.59 -1.31 9.15
N ALA A 64 8.88 -1.13 7.86
CA ALA A 64 9.61 -2.10 7.04
C ALA A 64 10.55 -1.41 6.02
N PRO A 65 11.54 -0.62 6.49
CA PRO A 65 12.28 0.33 5.66
C PRO A 65 12.99 -0.29 4.46
N LEU A 66 13.60 -1.48 4.63
CA LEU A 66 14.35 -2.16 3.56
C LEU A 66 13.43 -2.62 2.43
N VAL A 67 12.29 -3.22 2.79
CA VAL A 67 11.31 -3.72 1.82
C VAL A 67 10.61 -2.57 1.11
N THR A 68 10.26 -1.52 1.84
CA THR A 68 9.62 -0.33 1.24
C THR A 68 10.54 0.40 0.27
N GLU A 69 11.83 0.48 0.59
CA GLU A 69 12.83 1.11 -0.29
C GLU A 69 13.03 0.31 -1.59
N GLU A 70 13.07 -1.02 -1.49
CA GLU A 70 13.17 -1.89 -2.67
C GLU A 70 11.97 -1.72 -3.61
N ILE A 71 10.76 -1.71 -3.05
CA ILE A 71 9.52 -1.51 -3.82
C ILE A 71 9.47 -0.08 -4.39
N TRP A 72 9.84 0.93 -3.61
CA TRP A 72 9.84 2.33 -4.05
C TRP A 72 10.72 2.54 -5.29
N LYS A 73 11.94 2.00 -5.29
CA LYS A 73 12.84 2.04 -6.46
C LYS A 73 12.32 1.28 -7.67
N GLY A 74 11.45 0.29 -7.47
CA GLY A 74 10.78 -0.40 -8.58
C GLY A 74 9.61 0.40 -9.17
N LEU A 75 9.05 1.34 -8.40
CA LEU A 75 7.95 2.21 -8.82
C LEU A 75 8.43 3.49 -9.52
N THR A 76 9.54 4.08 -9.06
CA THR A 76 10.11 5.35 -9.57
C THR A 76 11.43 5.14 -10.29
#